data_AF-A0A9D7HNT0-F1
#
_entry.id   AF-A0A9D7HNT0-F1
#
_cell.length_a   1.000
_cell.length_b   1.000
_cell.length_c   1.000
_cell.angle_alpha   90.00
_cell.angle_beta   90.00
_cell.angle_gamma   90.00
#
_symmetry.space_group_name_H-M   'P 1'
#
loop_
_entity.id
_entity.type
_entity.pdbx_description
1 polymer ?
#
loop_
_entity_poly.entity_id
_entity_poly.type
_entity_poly.pdbx_seq_one_letter_code
_entity_poly.pdbx_strand_id
1 'polypeptide(L)' 'MKQVGARSEPAIEMQASGRLLAQGARFNETVARLSPTTFIPKGVYRFRSHQEANRHEQECLARGMGRLAAKRA' A
#
# COMPACT_ATOMS: atom_id res chain seq x y z
N MET A 1 6.76 1.75 18.00
CA MET A 1 6.48 1.39 16.59
C MET A 1 7.58 0.49 16.08
N LYS A 2 7.27 -0.56 15.33
CA LYS A 2 8.27 -1.38 14.62
C LYS A 2 8.38 -0.81 13.21
N GLN A 3 9.56 -0.35 12.82
CA GLN A 3 9.81 0.01 11.42
C GLN A 3 9.77 -1.28 10.59
N VAL A 4 8.82 -1.37 9.66
CA VAL A 4 8.72 -2.50 8.73
C VAL A 4 9.28 -2.04 7.40
N GLY A 5 10.53 -2.43 7.14
CA GLY A 5 11.27 -2.07 5.93
C GLY A 5 11.95 -0.70 6.02
N ALA A 6 12.92 -0.50 5.14
CA ALA A 6 13.59 0.76 4.92
C ALA A 6 13.76 0.96 3.42
N ARG A 7 13.56 2.18 2.93
CA ARG A 7 13.89 2.56 1.55
C ARG A 7 14.83 3.75 1.56
N SER A 8 15.74 3.79 0.61
CA SER A 8 16.44 5.02 0.25
C SER A 8 15.56 5.79 -0.74
N GLU A 9 15.15 6.99 -0.37
CA GLU A 9 14.48 7.89 -1.31
C GLU A 9 15.53 8.53 -2.21
N PRO A 10 15.38 8.47 -3.55
CA PRO A 10 16.28 9.18 -4.45
C PRO A 10 16.08 10.69 -4.27
N ALA A 11 17.18 11.45 -4.34
CA ALA A 11 17.10 12.90 -4.37
C ALA A 11 16.33 13.36 -5.63
N ILE A 12 15.59 14.47 -5.52
CA ILE A 12 14.93 15.08 -6.67
C ILE A 12 16.02 15.67 -7.57
N GLU A 13 16.19 15.09 -8.76
CA GLU A 13 17.13 15.59 -9.77
C GLU A 13 16.45 16.60 -10.69
N MET A 14 17.17 17.67 -11.06
CA MET A 14 16.67 18.73 -11.96
C MET A 14 16.60 18.29 -13.43
N GLN A 15 17.30 17.20 -13.78
CA GLN A 15 17.36 16.66 -15.14
C GLN A 15 16.64 15.31 -15.20
N ALA A 16 16.00 15.04 -16.33
CA ALA A 16 15.34 13.76 -16.55
C ALA A 16 16.37 12.62 -16.60
N SER A 17 16.12 11.55 -15.84
CA SER A 17 17.01 10.39 -15.74
C SER A 17 16.24 9.10 -16.00
N GLY A 18 16.63 8.37 -17.05
CA GLY A 18 16.01 7.07 -17.38
C GLY A 18 16.18 6.04 -16.27
N ARG A 19 17.28 6.11 -15.51
CA ARG A 19 17.52 5.27 -14.34
C ARG A 19 16.51 5.53 -13.23
N LEU A 20 16.26 6.80 -12.91
CA LEU A 20 15.28 7.20 -11.90
C LEU A 20 13.85 6.84 -12.34
N LEU A 21 13.53 7.03 -13.62
CA LEU A 21 12.25 6.63 -14.19
C LEU A 21 12.01 5.13 -14.04
N ALA A 22 12.99 4.30 -14.42
CA ALA A 22 12.89 2.85 -14.28
C ALA A 22 12.74 2.41 -12.82
N GLN A 23 13.45 3.05 -11.89
CA GLN A 23 13.32 2.79 -10.46
C GLN A 23 11.91 3.13 -9.94
N GLY A 24 11.38 4.29 -10.31
CA GLY A 24 10.02 4.72 -9.95
C GLY A 24 8.95 3.79 -10.52
N ALA A 25 9.11 3.33 -11.77
CA ALA A 25 8.19 2.39 -12.40
C ALA A 25 8.13 1.05 -11.65
N ARG A 26 9.28 0.46 -11.30
CA ARG A 26 9.35 -0.80 -10.53
C ARG A 26 8.73 -0.65 -9.14
N PHE A 27 8.95 0.49 -8.48
CA PHE A 27 8.31 0.78 -7.20
C PHE A 27 6.79 0.84 -7.32
N ASN A 28 6.27 1.60 -8.29
CA ASN A 28 4.84 1.71 -8.53
C ASN A 28 4.20 0.36 -8.86
N GLU A 29 4.85 -0.46 -9.68
CA GLU A 29 4.38 -1.82 -9.99
C GLU A 29 4.30 -2.69 -8.73
N THR A 30 5.31 -2.62 -7.87
CA THR A 30 5.34 -3.38 -6.61
C THR A 30 4.21 -2.95 -5.67
N VAL A 31 4.00 -1.64 -5.51
CA VAL A 31 2.90 -1.09 -4.69
C VAL A 31 1.54 -1.46 -5.29
N ALA A 32 1.40 -1.40 -6.61
CA ALA A 32 0.17 -1.80 -7.31
C ALA A 32 -0.15 -3.27 -7.07
N ARG A 33 0.85 -4.16 -7.01
CA ARG A 33 0.67 -5.58 -6.68
C ARG A 33 0.26 -5.82 -5.22
N LEU A 34 0.59 -4.92 -4.29
CA LEU A 34 0.16 -4.99 -2.88
C LEU A 34 -1.30 -4.57 -2.70
N SER A 35 -1.78 -3.60 -3.48
CA SER A 35 -3.13 -3.03 -3.33
C SER A 35 -4.28 -4.06 -3.30
N PRO A 36 -4.30 -5.12 -4.14
CA PRO A 36 -5.35 -6.14 -4.10
C PRO A 36 -5.40 -6.94 -2.79
N THR A 37 -4.31 -6.98 -2.02
CA THR A 37 -4.18 -7.83 -0.83
C THR A 37 -4.59 -7.13 0.47
N THR A 38 -4.67 -5.80 0.46
CA THR A 38 -5.06 -5.02 1.64
C THR A 38 -6.57 -4.82 1.74
N PHE A 39 -7.30 -4.93 0.61
CA PHE A 39 -8.74 -4.75 0.49
C PHE A 39 -9.28 -3.39 0.99
N ILE A 40 -8.39 -2.42 1.22
CA ILE A 40 -8.74 -1.07 1.62
C ILE A 40 -9.35 -0.36 0.40
N PRO A 41 -10.60 0.14 0.47
CA PRO A 41 -11.21 0.89 -0.62
C PRO A 41 -10.40 2.15 -0.96
N LYS A 42 -10.47 2.60 -2.21
CA LYS A 42 -9.92 3.91 -2.57
C LYS A 42 -10.75 4.99 -1.88
N GLY A 43 -10.09 5.93 -1.20
CA GLY A 43 -10.74 7.03 -0.49
C GLY A 43 -9.75 7.88 0.29
N VAL A 44 -10.25 8.98 0.85
CA VAL A 44 -9.50 9.81 1.81
C VAL A 44 -9.92 9.42 3.21
N TYR A 45 -8.95 9.02 4.03
CA TYR A 45 -9.20 8.60 5.41
C TYR A 45 -8.56 9.58 6.38
N ARG A 46 -9.30 9.97 7.42
CA ARG A 46 -8.81 10.79 8.52
C ARG A 46 -9.16 10.10 9.84
N PHE A 47 -8.15 9.49 10.45
CA PHE A 47 -8.29 8.81 11.74
C PHE A 47 -7.82 9.72 12.87
N ARG A 48 -8.46 9.61 14.04
CA ARG A 48 -8.11 10.35 15.26
C ARG A 48 -6.90 9.74 15.98
N SER A 49 -6.64 8.46 15.73
CA SER A 49 -5.49 7.75 16.31
C SER A 49 -4.99 6.63 15.39
N HIS A 50 -3.75 6.19 15.61
CA HIS A 50 -3.19 5.03 14.92
C HIS A 50 -3.96 3.73 15.22
N GLN A 51 -4.53 3.59 16.42
CA GLN A 51 -5.35 2.42 16.76
C GLN A 51 -6.61 2.35 15.90
N GLU A 52 -7.23 3.49 15.60
CA GLU A 52 -8.39 3.57 14.71
C GLU A 52 -8.02 3.19 13.28
N ALA A 53 -6.86 3.66 12.79
CA ALA A 53 -6.33 3.27 11.49
C ALA A 53 -6.06 1.76 11.40
N ASN A 54 -5.42 1.17 12.41
CA ASN A 54 -5.12 -0.26 12.45
C ASN A 54 -6.40 -1.11 12.49
N ARG A 55 -7.41 -0.68 13.25
CA ARG A 55 -8.72 -1.37 13.28
C ARG A 55 -9.39 -1.33 11.90
N HIS A 56 -9.37 -0.17 11.23
CA HIS A 56 -9.90 -0.05 9.87
C HIS A 56 -9.19 -1.00 8.88
N GLU A 57 -7.86 -1.07 8.93
CA GLU A 57 -7.07 -2.00 8.12
C GLU A 57 -7.48 -3.47 8.36
N GLN A 58 -7.58 -3.88 9.63
CA GLN A 58 -7.99 -5.24 10.01
C GLN A 58 -9.40 -5.60 9.53
N GLU A 59 -10.35 -4.67 9.66
CA GLU A 59 -11.72 -4.85 9.17
C GLU A 59 -11.78 -5.03 7.65
N CYS A 60 -10.99 -4.23 6.91
CA CYS A 60 -10.89 -4.35 5.46
C CYS A 60 -10.33 -5.71 5.05
N LEU A 61 -9.24 -6.14 5.70
CA LEU A 61 -8.62 -7.45 5.45
C LEU A 61 -9.59 -8.59 5.73
N ALA A 62 -10.26 -8.59 6.89
CA ALA A 62 -11.21 -9.65 7.26
C ALA A 62 -12.37 -9.75 6.26
N ARG A 63 -12.96 -8.62 5.86
CA ARG A 63 -14.04 -8.58 4.85
C ARG A 63 -13.56 -9.07 3.48
N GLY A 64 -12.38 -8.65 3.08
CA GLY A 64 -11.75 -9.05 1.82
C GLY A 64 -11.51 -10.55 1.74
N MET A 65 -10.91 -11.11 2.78
CA MET A 65 -10.66 -12.56 2.90
C MET A 65 -11.96 -13.35 2.92
N GLY A 66 -12.99 -12.89 3.64
CA GLY A 66 -14.31 -13.51 3.63
C GLY A 66 -14.93 -13.57 2.23
N ARG A 67 -14.83 -12.48 1.45
CA ARG A 67 -15.30 -12.46 0.05
C ARG A 67 -14.50 -13.41 -0.85
N LEU A 68 -13.19 -13.50 -0.66
CA LEU A 68 -12.36 -14.44 -1.42
C LEU A 68 -12.70 -15.90 -1.10
N ALA A 69 -12.91 -16.23 0.17
CA ALA A 69 -13.32 -17.56 0.59
C ALA A 69 -14.69 -17.94 -0.01
N ALA A 70 -15.67 -17.04 0.06
CA ALA A 70 -17.00 -17.25 -0.51
C ALA A 70 -16.99 -17.46 -2.04
N LYS A 71 -16.07 -16.83 -2.77
CA LYS A 71 -15.91 -17.03 -4.23
C LYS A 71 -15.27 -18.38 -4.60
N ARG A 72 -14.62 -19.05 -3.65
CA ARG A 72 -13.92 -20.33 -3.87
C ARG A 72 -14.76 -21.54 -3.45
N ALA A 73 -15.85 -21.32 -2.73
CA ALA A 73 -16.83 -22.33 -2.36
C ALA A 73 -17.81 -22.55 -3.53
#